data_AF-A0A6A3NGX0-F1
#
_entry.id   AF-A0A6A3NGX0-F1
#
_cell.length_a   1.000
_cell.length_b   1.000
_cell.length_c   1.000
_cell.angle_alpha   90.00
_cell.angle_beta   90.00
_cell.angle_gamma   90.00
#
_symmetry.space_group_name_H-M   'P 1'
#
loop_
_entity.id
_entity.type
_entity.pdbx_description
1 polymer ?
#
loop_
_entity_poly.entity_id
_entity_poly.type
_entity_poly.pdbx_seq_one_letter_code
_entity_poly.pdbx_strand_id
1 'polypeptide(L)'
;MLGASKVAFLCLSAMALLAGDVDAYCPNGCNAQGTCGKNDKCTCYERQDQADSTLKYPAYKGADCSLRTCPYGDAWVQVPSAPNTAHSLTECSNRGLCDYGTGHCTCFPGYEGKACERTECPNNCNNHGICLTLAAIIAGAPAPPAAYGAWDAIKHMGCYCDQGYRGPDCSLKECPSGDDVLLAYGRTQGRDCGGRGKCNYESGECECFPGYYGTSCSYQTTVN
;
A
#
# COMPACT_ATOMS: atom_id res chain seq x y z
N MET A 1 -87.20 -19.43 -0.33
CA MET A 1 -86.25 -20.44 0.19
C MET A 1 -84.89 -20.18 -0.45
N LEU A 2 -83.94 -19.67 0.32
CA LEU A 2 -82.49 -19.79 0.14
C LEU A 2 -81.88 -19.09 1.37
N GLY A 3 -81.88 -19.83 2.48
CA GLY A 3 -81.31 -19.37 3.74
C GLY A 3 -79.79 -19.30 3.61
N ALA A 4 -79.25 -18.09 3.62
CA ALA A 4 -77.82 -17.88 3.76
C ALA A 4 -77.38 -18.48 5.11
N SER A 5 -76.61 -19.57 5.03
CA SER A 5 -76.12 -20.31 6.19
C SER A 5 -75.24 -19.41 7.06
N LYS A 6 -75.67 -19.15 8.31
CA LYS A 6 -74.93 -18.40 9.33
C LYS A 6 -73.52 -18.95 9.57
N VAL A 7 -73.26 -20.19 9.14
CA VAL A 7 -71.95 -20.86 9.22
C VAL A 7 -70.92 -20.24 8.27
N ALA A 8 -71.34 -19.69 7.12
CA ALA A 8 -70.41 -19.09 6.15
C ALA A 8 -69.82 -17.76 6.64
N PHE A 9 -70.57 -16.97 7.42
CA PHE A 9 -70.09 -15.70 7.98
C PHE A 9 -69.10 -15.90 9.14
N LEU A 10 -69.25 -16.98 9.91
CA LEU A 10 -68.34 -17.31 11.02
C LEU A 10 -66.97 -17.80 10.55
N CYS A 11 -66.89 -18.45 9.38
CA CYS A 11 -65.61 -18.86 8.79
C CYS A 11 -64.80 -17.69 8.21
N LEU A 12 -65.44 -16.66 7.65
CA LEU A 12 -64.73 -15.46 7.16
C LEU A 12 -64.17 -14.58 8.29
N SER A 13 -64.81 -14.56 9.46
CA SER A 13 -64.28 -13.83 10.64
C SER A 13 -63.14 -14.56 11.35
N ALA A 14 -63.04 -15.89 11.21
CA ALA A 14 -62.01 -16.68 11.86
C ALA A 14 -60.63 -16.62 11.15
N MET A 15 -60.59 -16.24 9.87
CA MET A 15 -59.33 -16.02 9.13
C MET A 15 -58.67 -14.66 9.41
N ALA A 16 -59.37 -13.72 10.05
CA ALA A 16 -58.84 -12.38 10.34
C ALA A 16 -58.04 -12.28 11.65
N LEU A 17 -57.92 -13.37 12.43
CA LEU A 17 -57.26 -13.41 13.74
C LEU A 17 -55.88 -14.08 13.74
N LEU A 18 -55.34 -14.42 12.56
CA LEU A 18 -53.92 -14.78 12.41
C LEU A 18 -53.07 -13.52 12.13
N ALA A 19 -53.26 -12.47 12.93
CA ALA A 19 -52.24 -11.43 13.05
C ALA A 19 -51.14 -12.02 13.94
N GLY A 20 -50.26 -12.82 13.35
CA GLY A 20 -49.00 -13.17 14.01
C GLY A 20 -48.28 -11.87 14.35
N ASP A 21 -47.77 -11.76 15.57
CA ASP A 21 -46.90 -10.65 15.95
C ASP A 21 -45.75 -10.60 14.93
N VAL A 22 -45.75 -9.56 14.09
CA VAL A 22 -44.61 -9.29 13.21
C VAL A 22 -43.57 -8.64 14.11
N ASP A 23 -42.80 -9.48 14.82
CA ASP A 23 -41.62 -9.03 15.54
C ASP A 23 -40.64 -8.50 14.49
N ALA A 24 -40.48 -7.19 14.45
CA ALA A 24 -39.49 -6.55 13.60
C ALA A 24 -38.12 -6.93 14.16
N TYR A 25 -37.57 -8.04 13.68
CA TYR A 25 -36.23 -8.46 14.05
C TYR A 25 -35.20 -7.73 13.18
N CYS A 26 -33.98 -7.56 13.70
CA CYS A 26 -32.91 -6.94 12.93
C CYS A 26 -32.77 -7.58 11.54
N PRO A 27 -32.57 -6.77 10.48
CA PRO A 27 -32.42 -7.26 9.12
C PRO A 27 -31.40 -8.40 9.06
N ASN A 28 -31.82 -9.54 8.49
CA ASN A 28 -31.00 -10.76 8.34
C ASN A 28 -30.26 -11.19 9.63
N GLY A 29 -30.81 -10.87 10.82
CA GLY A 29 -30.18 -11.14 12.11
C GLY A 29 -28.78 -10.57 12.27
N CYS A 30 -28.52 -9.39 11.69
CA CYS A 30 -27.18 -8.78 11.62
C CYS A 30 -26.12 -9.71 11.02
N ASN A 31 -26.54 -10.66 10.18
CA ASN A 31 -25.74 -11.70 9.53
C ASN A 31 -24.81 -12.47 10.48
N ALA A 32 -25.18 -12.56 11.77
CA ALA A 32 -24.30 -13.04 12.86
C ALA A 32 -22.94 -12.31 12.96
N GLN A 33 -22.82 -11.13 12.35
CA GLN A 33 -21.64 -10.25 12.36
C GLN A 33 -21.89 -8.96 13.15
N GLY A 34 -22.91 -8.95 13.99
CA GLY A 34 -23.23 -7.82 14.86
C GLY A 34 -24.24 -8.19 15.92
N THR A 35 -24.50 -7.24 16.80
CA THR A 35 -25.55 -7.34 17.82
C THR A 35 -26.76 -6.52 17.43
N CYS A 36 -27.95 -7.10 17.63
CA CYS A 36 -29.22 -6.41 17.38
C CYS A 36 -29.54 -5.48 18.56
N GLY A 37 -29.66 -4.19 18.29
CA GLY A 37 -29.99 -3.16 19.28
C GLY A 37 -31.44 -2.71 19.24
N LYS A 38 -31.76 -1.65 19.99
CA LYS A 38 -33.07 -0.99 19.92
C LYS A 38 -33.32 -0.43 18.51
N ASN A 39 -34.59 -0.38 18.10
CA ASN A 39 -35.04 0.07 16.78
C ASN A 39 -34.45 -0.75 15.62
N ASP A 40 -34.25 -2.04 15.85
CA ASP A 40 -33.84 -3.04 14.85
C ASP A 40 -32.55 -2.66 14.11
N LYS A 41 -31.70 -1.92 14.81
CA LYS A 41 -30.43 -1.41 14.30
C LYS A 41 -29.32 -2.38 14.68
N CYS A 42 -28.66 -2.94 13.68
CA CYS A 42 -27.46 -3.72 13.87
C CYS A 42 -26.27 -2.85 14.28
N THR A 43 -25.53 -3.31 15.29
CA THR A 43 -24.20 -2.81 15.63
C THR A 43 -23.18 -3.86 15.21
N CYS A 44 -22.47 -3.60 14.11
CA CYS A 44 -21.55 -4.57 13.54
C CYS A 44 -20.28 -4.75 14.37
N TYR A 45 -19.70 -5.94 14.33
CA TYR A 45 -18.48 -6.25 15.07
C TYR A 45 -17.27 -5.44 14.55
N GLU A 46 -16.39 -5.09 15.49
CA GLU A 46 -15.14 -4.39 15.22
C GLU A 46 -14.06 -5.36 14.72
N ARG A 47 -13.07 -4.81 14.04
CA ARG A 47 -11.88 -5.53 13.58
C ARG A 47 -11.03 -5.98 14.78
N GLN A 48 -10.49 -7.20 14.72
CA GLN A 48 -9.55 -7.73 15.74
C GLN A 48 -8.10 -7.77 15.25
N ASP A 49 -7.85 -7.55 13.96
CA ASP A 49 -6.55 -7.63 13.31
C ASP A 49 -5.73 -6.32 13.39
N GLN A 50 -6.09 -5.41 14.30
CA GLN A 50 -5.50 -4.08 14.37
C GLN A 50 -4.19 -4.09 15.16
N ALA A 51 -3.16 -3.46 14.59
CA ALA A 51 -1.88 -3.25 15.27
C ALA A 51 -1.99 -2.24 16.42
N ASP A 52 -2.92 -1.27 16.31
CA ASP A 52 -3.21 -0.28 17.33
C ASP A 52 -4.59 -0.56 17.93
N SER A 53 -4.61 -0.87 19.23
CA SER A 53 -5.84 -1.16 19.99
C SER A 53 -6.75 0.05 20.19
N THR A 54 -6.26 1.25 19.91
CA THR A 54 -7.02 2.50 19.98
C THR A 54 -7.79 2.80 18.68
N LEU A 55 -7.37 2.21 17.56
CA LEU A 55 -8.04 2.37 16.27
C LEU A 55 -9.19 1.37 16.13
N LYS A 56 -10.39 1.83 16.45
CA LYS A 56 -11.62 1.05 16.34
C LYS A 56 -12.39 1.40 15.08
N TYR A 57 -12.48 0.44 14.17
CA TYR A 57 -13.35 0.54 13.01
C TYR A 57 -14.06 -0.79 12.75
N PRO A 58 -15.29 -0.74 12.17
CA PRO A 58 -16.11 -1.92 12.01
C PRO A 58 -15.47 -2.90 11.01
N ALA A 59 -15.54 -4.21 11.28
CA ALA A 59 -15.17 -5.27 10.35
C ALA A 59 -16.24 -5.54 9.29
N TYR A 60 -17.48 -5.16 9.61
CA TYR A 60 -18.64 -5.32 8.76
C TYR A 60 -19.48 -4.06 8.75
N LYS A 61 -20.18 -3.81 7.64
CA LYS A 61 -21.04 -2.64 7.43
C LYS A 61 -22.32 -3.03 6.71
N GLY A 62 -23.18 -2.03 6.48
CA GLY A 62 -24.51 -2.22 5.92
C GLY A 62 -25.58 -2.34 7.01
N ALA A 63 -26.85 -2.43 6.59
CA ALA A 63 -27.98 -2.48 7.52
C ALA A 63 -28.01 -3.77 8.36
N ASP A 64 -27.47 -4.86 7.81
CA ASP A 64 -27.44 -6.18 8.41
C ASP A 64 -26.02 -6.72 8.62
N CYS A 65 -24.99 -5.88 8.56
CA CYS A 65 -23.58 -6.31 8.69
C CYS A 65 -23.16 -7.39 7.68
N SER A 66 -23.81 -7.46 6.52
CA SER A 66 -23.46 -8.44 5.47
C SER A 66 -22.23 -8.05 4.64
N LEU A 67 -21.92 -6.76 4.55
CA LEU A 67 -20.79 -6.26 3.80
C LEU A 67 -19.56 -6.23 4.69
N ARG A 68 -18.41 -6.69 4.20
CA ARG A 68 -17.13 -6.51 4.89
C ARG A 68 -16.65 -5.08 4.74
N THR A 69 -15.75 -4.65 5.61
CA THR A 69 -14.94 -3.43 5.40
C THR A 69 -13.54 -3.82 4.97
N CYS A 70 -12.88 -2.97 4.19
CA CYS A 70 -11.50 -3.22 3.81
C CYS A 70 -10.51 -2.66 4.84
N PRO A 71 -9.23 -3.07 4.81
CA PRO A 71 -8.19 -2.47 5.61
C PRO A 71 -8.07 -0.97 5.38
N TYR A 72 -7.77 -0.27 6.47
CA TYR A 72 -7.51 1.15 6.43
C TYR A 72 -6.01 1.40 6.59
N GLY A 73 -5.54 2.46 5.95
CA GLY A 73 -4.20 3.00 6.15
C GLY A 73 -4.22 4.51 5.95
N ASP A 74 -3.12 5.18 6.24
CA ASP A 74 -3.03 6.62 6.03
C ASP A 74 -3.29 6.95 4.55
N ALA A 75 -4.12 7.95 4.30
CA ALA A 75 -4.46 8.39 2.95
C ALA A 75 -3.21 8.85 2.18
N TRP A 76 -3.05 8.43 0.93
CA TRP A 76 -2.03 8.96 0.01
C TRP A 76 -2.26 10.42 -0.34
N VAL A 77 -3.52 10.77 -0.62
CA VAL A 77 -3.92 12.12 -1.00
C VAL A 77 -5.20 12.47 -0.27
N GLN A 78 -5.19 13.55 0.49
CA GLN A 78 -6.36 14.02 1.22
C GLN A 78 -6.36 15.55 1.27
N VAL A 79 -7.55 16.14 1.24
CA VAL A 79 -7.72 17.57 1.56
C VAL A 79 -7.37 17.77 3.04
N PRO A 80 -6.38 18.63 3.37
CA PRO A 80 -5.99 18.88 4.76
C PRO A 80 -7.19 19.30 5.61
N SER A 81 -7.33 18.71 6.80
CA SER A 81 -8.42 19.03 7.73
C SER A 81 -8.08 20.18 8.66
N ALA A 82 -6.79 20.45 8.88
CA ALA A 82 -6.26 21.56 9.68
C ALA A 82 -4.80 21.84 9.27
N PRO A 83 -4.18 22.94 9.74
CA PRO A 83 -2.75 23.19 9.53
C PRO A 83 -1.91 21.99 9.98
N ASN A 84 -1.00 21.52 9.12
CA ASN A 84 -0.15 20.35 9.35
C ASN A 84 -0.91 19.05 9.68
N THR A 85 -2.19 18.95 9.32
CA THR A 85 -3.03 17.77 9.59
C THR A 85 -3.63 17.26 8.27
N ALA A 86 -3.11 16.14 7.80
CA ALA A 86 -3.54 15.44 6.60
C ALA A 86 -3.34 13.91 6.80
N HIS A 87 -3.58 13.12 5.76
CA HIS A 87 -3.32 11.67 5.76
C HIS A 87 -4.09 10.89 6.83
N SER A 88 -5.37 11.23 7.05
CA SER A 88 -6.21 10.47 7.98
C SER A 88 -6.42 9.04 7.50
N LEU A 89 -6.68 8.16 8.47
CA LEU A 89 -6.95 6.75 8.24
C LEU A 89 -8.16 6.58 7.32
N THR A 90 -7.98 5.94 6.16
CA THR A 90 -9.03 5.79 5.15
C THR A 90 -9.01 4.41 4.51
N GLU A 91 -10.18 3.97 4.02
CA GLU A 91 -10.35 2.65 3.41
C GLU A 91 -9.46 2.53 2.16
N CYS A 92 -8.66 1.47 2.12
CA CYS A 92 -7.69 1.23 1.05
C CYS A 92 -6.75 2.42 0.79
N SER A 93 -6.39 3.20 1.82
CA SER A 93 -5.48 4.35 1.74
C SER A 93 -5.80 5.30 0.58
N ASN A 94 -7.08 5.40 0.20
CA ASN A 94 -7.60 6.10 -0.97
C ASN A 94 -6.87 5.80 -2.30
N ARG A 95 -6.26 4.61 -2.38
CA ARG A 95 -5.45 4.15 -3.50
C ARG A 95 -5.77 2.72 -3.93
N GLY A 96 -7.00 2.32 -3.65
CA GLY A 96 -7.59 1.10 -4.17
C GLY A 96 -9.11 1.15 -4.04
N LEU A 97 -9.75 0.15 -4.63
CA LEU A 97 -11.18 -0.09 -4.49
C LEU A 97 -11.39 -1.23 -3.50
N CYS A 98 -12.32 -1.04 -2.57
CA CYS A 98 -12.69 -2.10 -1.65
C CYS A 98 -13.69 -3.06 -2.31
N ASP A 99 -13.36 -4.35 -2.33
CA ASP A 99 -14.35 -5.40 -2.57
C ASP A 99 -15.03 -5.74 -1.24
N TYR A 100 -16.26 -5.27 -1.07
CA TYR A 100 -17.06 -5.47 0.14
C TYR A 100 -17.55 -6.91 0.33
N GLY A 101 -17.44 -7.79 -0.67
CA GLY A 101 -17.74 -9.21 -0.51
C GLY A 101 -16.60 -9.96 0.19
N THR A 102 -15.35 -9.61 -0.14
CA THR A 102 -14.15 -10.28 0.40
C THR A 102 -13.51 -9.52 1.56
N GLY A 103 -13.68 -8.19 1.59
CA GLY A 103 -12.98 -7.29 2.52
C GLY A 103 -11.55 -7.00 2.09
N HIS A 104 -11.21 -7.17 0.81
CA HIS A 104 -9.87 -6.92 0.28
C HIS A 104 -9.83 -5.69 -0.63
N CYS A 105 -8.72 -4.94 -0.52
CA CYS A 105 -8.45 -3.82 -1.40
C CYS A 105 -7.86 -4.31 -2.72
N THR A 106 -8.43 -3.87 -3.84
CA THR A 106 -7.81 -3.93 -5.15
C THR A 106 -7.05 -2.63 -5.38
N CYS A 107 -5.73 -2.68 -5.26
CA CYS A 107 -4.90 -1.48 -5.35
C CYS A 107 -4.80 -0.94 -6.78
N PHE A 108 -4.64 0.38 -6.89
CA PHE A 108 -4.32 1.02 -8.15
C PHE A 108 -2.88 0.72 -8.57
N PRO A 109 -2.54 0.83 -9.87
CA PRO A 109 -1.20 0.51 -10.36
C PRO A 109 -0.10 1.26 -9.61
N GLY A 110 0.95 0.54 -9.22
CA GLY A 110 2.09 1.07 -8.47
C GLY A 110 1.87 1.17 -6.96
N TYR A 111 0.77 0.62 -6.43
CA TYR A 111 0.47 0.58 -5.00
C TYR A 111 0.18 -0.85 -4.56
N GLU A 112 0.65 -1.19 -3.36
CA GLU A 112 0.48 -2.51 -2.76
C GLU A 112 0.29 -2.42 -1.25
N GLY A 113 0.19 -3.57 -0.60
CA GLY A 113 -0.15 -3.70 0.81
C GLY A 113 -1.62 -4.02 1.02
N LYS A 114 -1.99 -4.34 2.26
CA LYS A 114 -3.37 -4.80 2.58
C LYS A 114 -4.40 -3.69 2.40
N ALA A 115 -3.97 -2.44 2.60
CA ALA A 115 -4.75 -1.23 2.44
C ALA A 115 -4.22 -0.37 1.28
N CYS A 116 -3.37 -0.88 0.37
CA CYS A 116 -2.72 -0.06 -0.66
C CYS A 116 -1.89 1.10 -0.09
N GLU A 117 -1.34 0.88 1.10
CA GLU A 117 -0.74 1.89 1.96
C GLU A 117 0.68 2.31 1.54
N ARG A 118 1.31 1.53 0.65
CA ARG A 118 2.68 1.74 0.18
C ARG A 118 2.82 1.56 -1.34
N THR A 119 3.87 2.11 -1.93
CA THR A 119 4.16 1.91 -3.37
C THR A 119 4.77 0.55 -3.63
N GLU A 120 4.60 0.03 -4.83
CA GLU A 120 5.37 -1.12 -5.31
C GLU A 120 6.83 -0.70 -5.56
N CYS A 121 7.77 -1.61 -5.36
CA CYS A 121 9.12 -1.40 -5.86
C CYS A 121 9.17 -1.59 -7.38
N PRO A 122 9.86 -0.70 -8.11
CA PRO A 122 9.92 -0.79 -9.56
C PRO A 122 10.53 -2.14 -9.99
N ASN A 123 9.86 -2.82 -10.92
CA ASN A 123 10.28 -4.11 -11.48
C ASN A 123 10.68 -5.18 -10.44
N ASN A 124 10.13 -5.12 -9.22
CA ASN A 124 10.54 -5.99 -8.11
C ASN A 124 12.08 -5.99 -7.89
N CYS A 125 12.70 -4.81 -8.03
CA CYS A 125 14.14 -4.63 -7.95
C CYS A 125 14.94 -5.53 -8.91
N ASN A 126 14.34 -5.94 -10.04
CA ASN A 126 14.86 -6.90 -11.02
C ASN A 126 15.41 -8.19 -10.38
N ASN A 127 15.00 -8.53 -9.15
CA ASN A 127 15.57 -9.59 -8.33
C ASN A 127 17.08 -9.44 -8.05
N HIS A 128 17.60 -8.22 -8.13
CA HIS A 128 18.98 -7.81 -7.80
C HIS A 128 19.00 -6.82 -6.62
N GLY A 129 18.07 -6.99 -5.69
CA GLY A 129 17.98 -6.16 -4.51
C GLY A 129 16.77 -6.50 -3.64
N ILE A 130 16.64 -5.74 -2.57
CA ILE A 130 15.57 -5.89 -1.58
C ILE A 130 14.68 -4.64 -1.63
N CYS A 131 13.37 -4.85 -1.69
CA CYS A 131 12.39 -3.78 -1.60
C CYS A 131 12.25 -3.30 -0.14
N LEU A 132 12.62 -2.05 0.12
CA LEU A 132 12.65 -1.46 1.46
C LEU A 132 11.90 -0.12 1.50
N THR A 133 11.48 0.30 2.69
CA THR A 133 10.91 1.64 2.90
C THR A 133 12.00 2.71 2.74
N LEU A 134 11.59 3.92 2.35
CA LEU A 134 12.51 5.06 2.25
C LEU A 134 13.28 5.29 3.55
N ALA A 135 12.61 5.19 4.71
CA ALA A 135 13.27 5.32 6.00
C ALA A 135 14.31 4.23 6.27
N ALA A 136 14.04 2.97 5.88
CA ALA A 136 15.00 1.88 6.04
C ALA A 136 16.23 2.07 5.14
N ILE A 137 16.04 2.52 3.89
CA ILE A 137 17.15 2.82 2.97
C ILE A 137 18.03 3.94 3.53
N ILE A 138 17.42 5.02 4.02
CA ILE A 138 18.17 6.15 4.61
C ILE A 138 18.91 5.70 5.87
N ALA A 139 18.30 4.89 6.73
CA ALA A 139 18.92 4.37 7.95
C ALA A 139 20.12 3.45 7.66
N GLY A 140 20.11 2.74 6.53
CA GLY A 140 21.21 1.88 6.09
C GLY A 140 22.38 2.61 5.40
N ALA A 141 22.28 3.92 5.15
CA ALA A 141 23.34 4.67 4.48
C ALA A 141 24.62 4.74 5.33
N PRO A 142 25.83 4.83 4.73
CA PRO A 142 27.10 4.90 5.47
C PRO A 142 27.19 6.10 6.44
N ALA A 143 26.52 7.20 6.11
CA ALA A 143 26.39 8.39 6.94
C ALA A 143 24.95 8.91 6.88
N PRO A 144 24.02 8.33 7.67
CA PRO A 144 22.61 8.66 7.58
C PRO A 144 22.36 10.08 8.13
N PRO A 145 21.67 10.97 7.40
CA PRO A 145 21.44 12.37 7.81
C PRO A 145 20.38 12.54 8.92
N ALA A 146 20.38 11.69 9.96
CA ALA A 146 19.32 11.47 10.96
C ALA A 146 18.14 10.62 10.45
N ALA A 147 17.28 10.17 11.38
CA ALA A 147 16.15 9.30 11.07
C ALA A 147 15.11 10.05 10.22
N TYR A 148 14.76 9.48 9.06
CA TYR A 148 13.71 10.03 8.20
C TYR A 148 12.33 9.68 8.76
N GLY A 149 11.69 10.66 9.41
CA GLY A 149 10.41 10.51 10.10
C GLY A 149 9.25 11.27 9.45
N ALA A 150 9.37 11.66 8.18
CA ALA A 150 8.25 12.27 7.46
C ALA A 150 7.10 11.26 7.27
N TRP A 151 5.89 11.75 6.96
CA TRP A 151 4.68 10.91 6.84
C TRP A 151 4.82 9.78 5.80
N ASP A 152 5.67 9.97 4.79
CA ASP A 152 5.87 9.03 3.69
C ASP A 152 7.04 8.05 3.92
N ALA A 153 7.70 8.15 5.07
CA ALA A 153 8.84 7.33 5.50
C ALA A 153 8.65 5.82 5.29
N ILE A 154 7.43 5.34 5.52
CA ILE A 154 7.03 3.93 5.38
C ILE A 154 6.04 3.68 4.23
N LYS A 155 5.75 4.72 3.42
CA LYS A 155 4.80 4.64 2.30
C LYS A 155 5.51 4.54 0.96
N HIS A 156 6.61 5.27 0.79
CA HIS A 156 7.46 5.11 -0.39
C HIS A 156 8.42 3.94 -0.21
N MET A 157 8.40 3.05 -1.19
CA MET A 157 9.28 1.90 -1.28
C MET A 157 10.33 2.15 -2.36
N GLY A 158 11.53 1.62 -2.15
CA GLY A 158 12.63 1.69 -3.10
C GLY A 158 13.49 0.43 -3.04
N CYS A 159 14.34 0.27 -4.04
CA CYS A 159 15.23 -0.87 -4.14
C CYS A 159 16.58 -0.58 -3.49
N TYR A 160 16.97 -1.42 -2.54
CA TYR A 160 18.34 -1.50 -2.04
C TYR A 160 19.05 -2.61 -2.81
N CYS A 161 19.94 -2.22 -3.73
CA CYS A 161 20.55 -3.12 -4.68
C CYS A 161 21.64 -4.00 -4.07
N ASP A 162 21.76 -5.22 -4.60
CA ASP A 162 22.87 -6.10 -4.33
C ASP A 162 24.18 -5.52 -4.90
N GLN A 163 25.31 -5.99 -4.38
CA GLN A 163 26.62 -5.53 -4.82
C GLN A 163 26.80 -5.72 -6.34
N GLY A 164 27.20 -4.65 -7.03
CA GLY A 164 27.39 -4.65 -8.49
C GLY A 164 26.17 -4.24 -9.29
N TYR A 165 25.03 -3.93 -8.64
CA TYR A 165 23.83 -3.38 -9.27
C TYR A 165 23.47 -2.03 -8.70
N ARG A 166 22.82 -1.20 -9.51
CA ARG A 166 22.40 0.15 -9.16
C ARG A 166 21.19 0.59 -9.97
N GLY A 167 20.76 1.84 -9.73
CA GLY A 167 19.60 2.42 -10.36
C GLY A 167 18.34 2.27 -9.49
N PRO A 168 17.21 2.81 -9.94
CA PRO A 168 15.98 2.84 -9.15
C PRO A 168 15.39 1.44 -8.92
N ASP A 169 15.67 0.49 -9.81
CA ASP A 169 15.15 -0.87 -9.82
C ASP A 169 16.24 -1.94 -9.88
N CYS A 170 17.51 -1.57 -9.67
CA CYS A 170 18.66 -2.49 -9.73
C CYS A 170 18.87 -3.19 -11.08
N SER A 171 18.34 -2.66 -12.18
CA SER A 171 18.58 -3.20 -13.53
C SER A 171 19.96 -2.86 -14.09
N LEU A 172 20.61 -1.79 -13.59
CA LEU A 172 21.85 -1.27 -14.14
C LEU A 172 23.04 -1.88 -13.40
N LYS A 173 24.09 -2.28 -14.11
CA LYS A 173 25.34 -2.72 -13.50
C LYS A 173 26.17 -1.54 -13.02
N GLU A 174 26.76 -1.69 -11.85
CA GLU A 174 27.68 -0.71 -11.29
C GLU A 174 29.03 -0.77 -12.02
N CYS A 175 29.46 0.36 -12.57
CA CYS A 175 30.78 0.45 -13.18
C CYS A 175 31.87 0.70 -12.13
N PRO A 176 33.09 0.19 -12.35
CA PRO A 176 34.22 0.51 -11.50
C PRO A 176 34.49 2.02 -11.51
N SER A 177 34.89 2.53 -10.35
CA SER A 177 35.25 3.92 -10.17
C SER A 177 36.57 4.02 -9.44
N GLY A 178 37.43 4.94 -9.89
CA GLY A 178 38.68 5.29 -9.23
C GLY A 178 38.77 6.79 -8.99
N ASP A 179 39.89 7.24 -8.42
CA ASP A 179 40.17 8.66 -8.30
C ASP A 179 40.48 9.25 -9.69
N ASP A 180 40.17 10.52 -9.87
CA ASP A 180 40.47 11.21 -11.14
C ASP A 180 41.98 11.51 -11.19
N VAL A 181 42.64 11.08 -12.27
CA VAL A 181 44.10 11.26 -12.44
C VAL A 181 44.54 12.71 -12.50
N LEU A 182 43.63 13.63 -12.80
CA LEU A 182 43.89 15.07 -12.82
C LEU A 182 43.47 15.73 -11.50
N LEU A 183 43.26 14.94 -10.44
CA LEU A 183 42.81 15.37 -9.12
C LEU A 183 41.45 16.10 -9.14
N ALA A 184 40.65 15.89 -10.19
CA ALA A 184 39.28 16.35 -10.24
C ALA A 184 38.37 15.41 -9.43
N TYR A 185 37.05 15.63 -9.52
CA TYR A 185 36.08 14.75 -8.90
C TYR A 185 36.09 13.36 -9.55
N GLY A 186 36.40 12.31 -8.78
CA GLY A 186 36.35 10.91 -9.20
C GLY A 186 35.36 10.11 -8.35
N ARG A 187 35.78 8.93 -7.88
CA ARG A 187 34.99 8.04 -7.02
C ARG A 187 34.39 8.71 -5.79
N THR A 188 35.11 9.64 -5.17
CA THR A 188 34.62 10.34 -3.96
C THR A 188 33.36 11.17 -4.20
N GLN A 189 33.04 11.47 -5.46
CA GLN A 189 31.80 12.14 -5.87
C GLN A 189 30.85 11.20 -6.63
N GLY A 190 31.09 9.87 -6.58
CA GLY A 190 30.27 8.88 -7.28
C GLY A 190 30.36 8.95 -8.81
N ARG A 191 31.46 9.45 -9.38
CA ARG A 191 31.63 9.49 -10.84
C ARG A 191 32.12 8.16 -11.39
N ASP A 192 31.30 7.52 -12.21
CA ASP A 192 31.64 6.29 -12.92
C ASP A 192 32.95 6.44 -13.73
N CYS A 193 33.71 5.36 -13.85
CA CYS A 193 34.91 5.30 -14.69
C CYS A 193 35.92 6.42 -14.36
N GLY A 194 36.06 6.75 -13.07
CA GLY A 194 36.96 7.81 -12.60
C GLY A 194 36.64 9.19 -13.18
N GLY A 195 35.46 9.36 -13.80
CA GLY A 195 35.08 10.57 -14.52
C GLY A 195 35.78 10.80 -15.86
N ARG A 196 36.46 9.77 -16.40
CA ARG A 196 37.22 9.78 -17.65
C ARG A 196 36.80 8.68 -18.63
N GLY A 197 35.61 8.12 -18.44
CA GLY A 197 35.00 7.19 -19.36
C GLY A 197 33.48 7.21 -19.26
N LYS A 198 32.83 6.50 -20.17
CA LYS A 198 31.40 6.22 -20.13
C LYS A 198 31.19 4.83 -19.55
N CYS A 199 30.23 4.71 -18.64
CA CYS A 199 29.80 3.41 -18.14
C CYS A 199 28.84 2.76 -19.14
N ASN A 200 29.12 1.52 -19.52
CA ASN A 200 28.14 0.65 -20.13
C ASN A 200 27.36 -0.06 -19.01
N TYR A 201 26.13 0.38 -18.73
CA TYR A 201 25.31 -0.15 -17.64
C TYR A 201 24.76 -1.56 -17.89
N GLU A 202 24.93 -2.13 -19.09
CA GLU A 202 24.55 -3.52 -19.40
C GLU A 202 25.69 -4.50 -19.09
N SER A 203 26.94 -4.11 -19.36
CA SER A 203 28.12 -4.94 -19.07
C SER A 203 28.76 -4.64 -17.71
N GLY A 204 28.64 -3.40 -17.21
CA GLY A 204 29.36 -2.90 -16.04
C GLY A 204 30.79 -2.45 -16.37
N GLU A 205 31.13 -2.30 -17.65
CA GLU A 205 32.46 -1.95 -18.12
C GLU A 205 32.58 -0.48 -18.51
N CYS A 206 33.80 0.05 -18.40
CA CYS A 206 34.10 1.44 -18.73
C CYS A 206 34.70 1.58 -20.13
N GLU A 207 34.11 2.45 -20.93
CA GLU A 207 34.67 2.93 -22.19
C GLU A 207 35.47 4.21 -21.93
N CYS A 208 36.79 4.09 -21.84
CA CYS A 208 37.65 5.23 -21.54
C CYS A 208 37.75 6.24 -22.68
N PHE A 209 37.80 7.53 -22.33
CA PHE A 209 38.08 8.59 -23.29
C PHE A 209 39.53 8.48 -23.81
N PRO A 210 39.82 9.01 -25.02
CA PRO A 210 41.17 8.99 -25.58
C PRO A 210 42.22 9.52 -24.60
N GLY A 211 43.34 8.82 -24.48
CA GLY A 211 44.41 9.16 -23.54
C GLY A 211 44.24 8.58 -22.13
N TYR A 212 43.13 7.90 -21.83
CA TYR A 212 42.88 7.25 -20.55
C TYR A 212 42.72 5.73 -20.70
N TYR A 213 43.15 4.96 -19.70
CA TYR A 213 43.07 3.49 -19.73
C TYR A 213 42.92 2.88 -18.33
N GLY A 214 42.75 1.55 -18.29
CA GLY A 214 42.47 0.78 -17.08
C GLY A 214 40.97 0.53 -16.90
N THR A 215 40.62 -0.35 -15.96
CA THR A 215 39.22 -0.77 -15.74
C THR A 215 38.32 0.39 -15.28
N SER A 216 38.88 1.38 -14.58
CA SER A 216 38.18 2.58 -14.12
C SER A 216 38.63 3.86 -14.82
N CYS A 217 39.35 3.78 -15.95
CA CYS A 217 39.91 4.93 -16.68
C CYS A 217 40.76 5.89 -15.82
N SER A 218 41.35 5.36 -14.74
CA SER A 218 42.10 6.12 -13.74
C SER A 218 43.61 6.11 -14.01
N TYR A 219 44.02 5.92 -15.27
CA TYR A 219 45.41 6.08 -15.71
C TYR A 219 45.44 6.90 -16.99
N GLN A 220 46.46 7.74 -17.15
CA GLN A 220 46.68 8.56 -18.34
C GLN A 220 47.89 8.05 -19.11
N THR A 221 47.77 7.89 -20.43
CA THR A 221 48.93 7.67 -21.29
C THR A 221 49.51 8.99 -21.76
N THR A 222 50.84 9.06 -21.86
CA THR A 222 51.56 10.19 -22.46
C THR A 222 51.82 9.97 -23.95
N VAL A 223 51.44 8.80 -24.48
CA VAL A 223 51.60 8.44 -25.89
C VAL A 223 50.34 8.89 -26.64
N ASN A 224 50.51 9.90 -27.49
CA ASN A 224 49.51 10.36 -28.45
C ASN A 224 49.35 9.36 -29.60
#